data_AF-A0A4Y7RYD8-F1
#
_entry.id   AF-A0A4Y7RYD8-F1
#
_cell.length_a   1.000
_cell.length_b   1.000
_cell.length_c   1.000
_cell.angle_alpha   90.00
_cell.angle_beta   90.00
_cell.angle_gamma   90.00
#
_symmetry.space_group_name_H-M   'P 1'
#
loop_
_entity.id
_entity.type
_entity.pdbx_description
1 polymer ?
#
loop_
_entity_poly.entity_id
_entity_poly.type
_entity_poly.pdbx_seq_one_letter_code
_entity_poly.pdbx_strand_id
1 'polypeptide(L)'
;MAELFGVEVNTINYHLKQVAMELLQTLKAEKLKVEHWREKEATRDAVRITIQDFLWSEETGLPVESFSEDDVNEKTEAVYHHVFRVYPTLPSPYFATAS
;
A
#
# COMPACT_ATOMS: atom_id res chain seq x y z
N MET A 1 28.44 -15.63 -11.07
CA MET A 1 28.04 -14.27 -11.52
C MET A 1 26.54 -14.17 -11.83
N ALA A 2 25.84 -15.21 -12.33
CA ALA A 2 24.38 -15.15 -12.56
C ALA A 2 23.49 -15.44 -11.32
N GLU A 3 24.01 -16.11 -10.29
CA GLU A 3 23.20 -16.47 -9.10
C GLU A 3 23.03 -15.34 -8.08
N LEU A 4 23.86 -14.29 -8.13
CA LEU A 4 23.80 -13.16 -7.19
C LEU A 4 22.64 -12.21 -7.50
N PHE A 5 22.33 -11.96 -8.78
CA PHE A 5 21.22 -11.09 -9.19
C PHE A 5 19.83 -11.67 -8.86
N GLY A 6 19.68 -13.00 -8.87
CA GLY A 6 18.39 -13.66 -8.60
C GLY A 6 17.94 -13.56 -7.13
N VAL A 7 18.89 -13.52 -6.19
CA VAL A 7 18.61 -13.42 -4.75
C VAL A 7 18.20 -12.01 -4.36
N GLU A 8 18.84 -11.00 -4.96
CA GLU A 8 18.57 -9.58 -4.70
C GLU A 8 17.14 -9.18 -5.13
N VAL A 9 16.73 -9.59 -6.34
CA VAL A 9 15.38 -9.32 -6.87
C VAL A 9 14.29 -10.03 -6.04
N ASN A 10 14.55 -11.24 -5.54
CA ASN A 10 13.57 -11.96 -4.71
C ASN A 10 13.40 -11.29 -3.34
N THR A 11 14.49 -10.76 -2.78
CA THR A 11 14.48 -10.01 -1.51
C THR A 11 13.67 -8.73 -1.63
N ILE A 12 13.84 -7.97 -2.72
CA ILE A 12 13.07 -6.74 -3.00
C ILE A 12 11.56 -7.05 -3.10
N ASN A 13 11.20 -8.12 -3.81
CA ASN A 13 9.80 -8.52 -3.95
C ASN A 13 9.16 -8.98 -2.63
N TYR A 14 9.93 -9.65 -1.76
CA TYR A 14 9.45 -10.06 -0.45
C TYR A 14 9.18 -8.85 0.46
N HIS A 15 10.12 -7.90 0.50
CA HIS A 15 9.97 -6.66 1.28
C HIS A 15 8.75 -5.87 0.81
N LEU A 16 8.62 -5.61 -0.49
CA LEU A 16 7.45 -4.92 -1.07
C LEU A 16 6.11 -5.55 -0.66
N LYS A 17 6.04 -6.90 -0.61
CA LYS A 17 4.83 -7.59 -0.16
C LYS A 17 4.55 -7.39 1.32
N GLN A 18 5.57 -7.38 2.18
CA GLN A 18 5.40 -7.11 3.61
C GLN A 18 4.91 -5.67 3.83
N VAL A 19 5.57 -4.70 3.20
CA VAL A 19 5.18 -3.27 3.24
C VAL A 19 3.72 -3.08 2.80
N ALA A 20 3.31 -3.72 1.70
CA ALA A 20 1.93 -3.64 1.23
C ALA A 20 0.93 -4.28 2.20
N MET A 21 1.31 -5.38 2.86
CA MET A 21 0.48 -6.06 3.87
C MET A 21 0.28 -5.20 5.11
N GLU A 22 1.36 -4.63 5.65
CA GLU A 22 1.33 -3.78 6.84
C GLU A 22 0.55 -2.49 6.58
N LEU A 23 0.78 -1.84 5.43
CA LEU A 23 0.01 -0.69 5.00
C LEU A 23 -1.50 -1.00 4.98
N LEU A 24 -1.89 -2.14 4.40
CA LEU A 24 -3.29 -2.52 4.34
C LEU A 24 -3.89 -2.78 5.73
N GLN A 25 -3.12 -3.35 6.66
CA GLN A 25 -3.54 -3.53 8.05
C GLN A 25 -3.76 -2.19 8.74
N THR A 26 -2.83 -1.24 8.60
CA THR A 26 -2.92 0.12 9.12
C THR A 26 -4.16 0.84 8.59
N LEU A 27 -4.38 0.79 7.26
CA LEU A 27 -5.56 1.40 6.64
C LEU A 27 -6.88 0.80 7.17
N LYS A 28 -6.95 -0.52 7.35
CA LYS A 28 -8.12 -1.21 7.93
C LYS A 28 -8.34 -0.88 9.40
N ALA A 29 -7.27 -0.67 10.17
CA ALA A 29 -7.34 -0.37 11.58
C ALA A 29 -7.86 1.04 11.87
N GLU A 30 -7.62 1.98 10.94
CA GLU A 30 -7.92 3.40 11.14
C GLU A 30 -8.83 3.98 10.05
N LYS A 31 -8.25 4.31 8.89
CA LYS A 31 -8.86 5.20 7.89
C LYS A 31 -10.08 4.60 7.21
N LEU A 32 -10.08 3.28 6.98
CA LEU A 32 -11.18 2.57 6.32
C LEU A 32 -12.37 2.28 7.25
N LYS A 33 -12.25 2.54 8.56
CA LYS A 33 -13.38 2.48 9.51
C LYS A 33 -14.27 3.71 9.43
N VAL A 34 -13.81 4.78 8.79
CA VAL A 34 -14.62 5.98 8.58
C VAL A 34 -15.74 5.63 7.60
N GLU A 35 -16.98 5.75 8.07
CA GLU A 35 -18.16 5.55 7.24
C GLU A 35 -18.11 6.50 6.04
N HIS A 36 -18.36 5.97 4.83
CA HIS A 36 -18.31 6.75 3.58
C HIS A 36 -16.99 7.49 3.34
N TRP A 37 -15.83 6.95 3.74
CA TRP A 37 -14.52 7.60 3.57
C TRP A 37 -14.18 8.01 2.13
N ARG A 38 -14.83 7.40 1.13
CA ARG A 38 -14.65 7.74 -0.30
C ARG A 38 -15.38 9.02 -0.72
N GLU A 39 -16.36 9.47 0.06
CA GLU A 39 -17.23 10.59 -0.33
C GLU A 39 -16.62 11.95 0.06
N LYS A 40 -15.82 11.98 1.13
CA LYS A 40 -15.16 13.21 1.58
C LYS A 40 -13.76 13.29 1.00
N GLU A 41 -13.40 14.44 0.47
CA GLU A 41 -12.07 14.72 -0.06
C GLU A 41 -10.99 14.57 1.01
N ALA A 42 -11.20 15.17 2.19
CA ALA A 42 -10.26 15.09 3.31
C ALA A 42 -9.92 13.64 3.73
N THR A 43 -10.88 12.72 3.70
CA THR A 43 -10.64 11.31 4.06
C THR A 43 -9.96 10.54 2.94
N ARG A 44 -10.23 10.88 1.67
CA ARG A 44 -9.52 10.33 0.51
C ARG A 44 -8.05 10.76 0.51
N ASP A 45 -7.78 12.03 0.75
CA ASP A 45 -6.44 12.58 0.79
C ASP A 45 -5.66 12.04 1.99
N ALA A 46 -6.30 11.92 3.16
CA ALA A 46 -5.68 11.29 4.31
C ALA A 46 -5.25 9.83 4.02
N VAL A 47 -6.03 9.07 3.25
CA VAL A 47 -5.64 7.72 2.82
C VAL A 47 -4.47 7.76 1.86
N ARG A 48 -4.45 8.65 0.87
CA ARG A 48 -3.31 8.82 -0.06
C ARG A 48 -2.03 9.18 0.67
N ILE A 49 -2.08 10.18 1.55
CA ILE A 49 -0.93 10.63 2.34
C ILE A 49 -0.42 9.48 3.20
N THR A 50 -1.31 8.73 3.87
CA THR A 50 -0.90 7.57 4.67
C THR A 50 -0.18 6.52 3.82
N ILE A 51 -0.64 6.25 2.60
CA ILE A 51 0.03 5.32 1.67
C ILE A 51 1.40 5.86 1.28
N GLN A 52 1.49 7.14 0.90
CA GLN A 52 2.73 7.76 0.47
C GLN A 52 3.77 7.77 1.59
N ASP A 53 3.39 8.21 2.79
CA ASP A 53 4.26 8.25 3.98
C ASP A 53 4.78 6.84 4.34
N PHE A 54 3.92 5.82 4.21
CA PHE A 54 4.30 4.44 4.48
C PHE A 54 5.31 3.92 3.46
N LEU A 55 5.13 4.24 2.18
CA LEU A 55 6.06 3.83 1.12
C LEU A 55 7.39 4.60 1.14
N TRP A 56 7.39 5.83 1.66
CA TRP A 56 8.58 6.68 1.82
C TRP A 56 9.34 6.46 3.13
N SER A 57 8.73 5.80 4.12
CA SER A 57 9.33 5.57 5.44
C SER A 57 10.73 4.94 5.34
N GLU A 58 11.73 5.48 6.04
CA GLU A 58 13.06 4.88 6.08
C GLU A 58 13.09 3.52 6.81
N GLU A 59 12.07 3.23 7.63
CA GLU A 59 11.96 2.00 8.43
C GLU A 59 11.14 0.91 7.72
N THR A 60 10.09 1.31 6.99
CA THR A 60 9.10 0.39 6.41
C THR A 60 8.89 0.59 4.91
N GLY A 61 9.53 1.58 4.30
CA GLY A 61 9.30 1.99 2.92
C GLY A 61 10.04 1.14 1.90
N LEU A 62 9.95 1.57 0.65
CA LEU A 62 10.63 0.95 -0.47
C LEU A 62 12.14 1.16 -0.38
N PRO A 63 12.98 0.20 -0.82
CA PRO A 63 14.43 0.38 -0.85
C PRO A 63 14.77 1.57 -1.77
N VAL A 64 15.30 2.65 -1.18
CA VAL A 64 15.67 3.90 -1.89
C VAL A 64 16.70 3.70 -3.00
N GLU A 65 17.48 2.61 -2.96
CA GLU A 65 18.42 2.26 -4.04
C GLU A 65 17.73 1.66 -5.28
N SER A 66 16.48 1.22 -5.15
CA SER A 66 15.72 0.50 -6.19
C SER A 66 14.48 1.22 -6.69
N PHE A 67 14.00 2.24 -5.97
CA PHE A 67 12.79 2.98 -6.31
C PHE A 67 13.04 4.47 -6.27
N SER A 68 12.77 5.14 -7.40
CA SER A 68 12.78 6.59 -7.50
C SER A 68 11.52 7.19 -6.85
N GLU A 69 11.54 8.50 -6.62
CA GLU A 69 10.36 9.25 -6.18
C GLU A 69 9.16 9.05 -7.13
N ASP A 70 9.40 9.01 -8.44
CA ASP A 70 8.37 8.73 -9.44
C ASP A 70 7.81 7.31 -9.30
N ASP A 71 8.67 6.32 -9.04
CA ASP A 71 8.21 4.95 -8.78
C ASP A 71 7.34 4.89 -7.52
N VAL A 72 7.74 5.56 -6.44
CA VAL A 72 6.98 5.62 -5.19
C VAL A 72 5.61 6.27 -5.42
N ASN A 73 5.56 7.35 -6.21
CA ASN A 73 4.32 8.02 -6.57
C ASN A 73 3.41 7.12 -7.43
N GLU A 74 3.96 6.43 -8.44
CA GLU A 74 3.19 5.49 -9.26
C GLU A 74 2.62 4.34 -8.41
N LYS A 75 3.42 3.79 -7.49
CA LYS A 75 2.99 2.72 -6.59
C LYS A 75 1.95 3.23 -5.58
N THR A 76 2.10 4.45 -5.09
CA THR A 76 1.10 5.12 -4.22
C THR A 76 -0.26 5.17 -4.91
N GLU A 77 -0.32 5.66 -6.15
CA GLU A 77 -1.58 5.74 -6.89
C GLU A 77 -2.15 4.35 -7.22
N ALA A 78 -1.31 3.38 -7.59
CA ALA A 78 -1.76 2.01 -7.83
C ALA A 78 -2.38 1.37 -6.57
N VAL A 79 -1.74 1.55 -5.41
CA VAL A 79 -2.26 1.06 -4.12
C VAL A 79 -3.54 1.80 -3.75
N TYR A 80 -3.56 3.13 -3.89
CA TYR A 80 -4.73 3.94 -3.61
C TYR A 80 -5.94 3.51 -4.44
N HIS A 81 -5.77 3.35 -5.76
CA HIS A 81 -6.83 2.89 -6.65
C HIS A 81 -7.32 1.49 -6.30
N HIS A 82 -6.42 0.58 -5.92
CA HIS A 82 -6.80 -0.73 -5.43
C HIS A 82 -7.68 -0.61 -4.18
N VAL A 83 -7.21 0.10 -3.14
CA VAL A 83 -7.93 0.29 -1.88
C VAL A 83 -9.29 0.95 -2.10
N PHE A 84 -9.33 2.02 -2.90
CA PHE A 84 -10.55 2.73 -3.25
C PHE A 84 -11.60 1.83 -3.91
N ARG A 85 -11.15 0.91 -4.77
CA ARG A 85 -12.03 -0.05 -5.46
C ARG A 85 -12.54 -1.13 -4.52
N VAL A 86 -11.63 -1.76 -3.77
CA VAL A 86 -11.93 -3.01 -3.07
C VAL A 86 -12.38 -2.82 -1.62
N TYR A 87 -12.13 -1.65 -1.01
CA TYR A 87 -12.57 -1.33 0.36
C TYR A 87 -13.51 -0.12 0.40
N PRO A 88 -14.68 -0.17 -0.28
CA PRO A 88 -15.69 0.86 -0.12
C PRO A 88 -16.30 0.86 1.29
N THR A 89 -16.30 -0.31 1.93
CA THR A 89 -16.80 -0.59 3.29
C THR A 89 -15.92 -1.67 3.93
N LEU A 90 -16.00 -1.81 5.25
CA LEU A 90 -15.42 -2.93 5.99
C LEU A 90 -16.54 -3.82 6.58
N PRO A 91 -16.47 -5.16 6.45
CA PRO A 91 -15.50 -5.91 5.65
C PRO A 91 -15.67 -5.64 4.14
N SER A 92 -14.59 -5.89 3.38
CA SER A 92 -14.62 -5.66 1.93
C SER A 92 -15.64 -6.55 1.24
N PRO A 93 -16.51 -6.02 0.37
CA PRO A 93 -17.44 -6.83 -0.41
C PRO A 93 -16.75 -7.76 -1.43
N TYR A 94 -15.50 -7.48 -1.79
CA TYR A 94 -14.72 -8.28 -2.74
C TYR A 94 -13.96 -9.45 -2.08
N PHE A 95 -13.74 -9.38 -0.78
CA PHE A 95 -12.99 -10.40 -0.02
C PHE A 95 -13.81 -11.03 1.10
N ALA A 96 -15.06 -10.61 1.31
CA ALA A 96 -15.97 -11.18 2.32
C ALA A 96 -16.34 -12.65 2.07
N THR A 97 -15.98 -13.22 0.92
CA THR A 97 -16.36 -14.59 0.51
C THR A 97 -15.34 -15.68 0.86
N ALA A 98 -14.25 -15.37 1.57
CA ALA A 98 -13.39 -16.39 2.15
C ALA A 98 -13.79 -16.64 3.62
N SER A 99 -14.81 -17.48 3.81
CA SER A 99 -15.14 -18.11 5.10
C SER A 99 -14.72 -19.57 5.07
#